data_AF-K1XKK1-F1
#
_entry.id   AF-K1XKK1-F1
#
_cell.length_a   1.000
_cell.length_b   1.000
_cell.length_c   1.000
_cell.angle_alpha   90.00
_cell.angle_beta   90.00
_cell.angle_gamma   90.00
#
_symmetry.space_group_name_H-M   'P 1'
#
loop_
_entity.id
_entity.type
_entity.pdbx_description
1 polymer ?
#
loop_
_entity_poly.entity_id
_entity_poly.type
_entity_poly.pdbx_seq_one_letter_code
_entity_poly.pdbx_strand_id
1 'polypeptide(L)'
;MKKILLFITVLIYASGIFAQDGNPMLQRSSHITQDDGFGMQDGSKPQSRYEQVQSAKIAFFTSELELTPKEASEFWPVYNKFWKEREVAHRRIQNNLKTIGKALSGETKVSDSDLKLMIENYVAGYNDDGVIQRNYLEEFYKILPVTKIAKLYKAEEDFRIRMIHQLRKGGGPGNR
;
A
#
# COMPACT_ATOMS: atom_id res chain seq x y z
N MET A 1 5.91 -26.89 30.00
CA MET A 1 5.82 -26.45 28.59
C MET A 1 5.13 -25.10 28.55
N LYS A 2 5.91 -24.01 28.52
CA LYS A 2 5.45 -22.61 28.52
C LYS A 2 6.33 -21.85 27.53
N LYS A 3 5.73 -20.85 26.85
CA LYS A 3 6.30 -19.83 25.94
C LYS A 3 5.94 -19.99 24.45
N ILE A 4 4.64 -19.85 24.15
CA ILE A 4 4.13 -19.36 22.86
C ILE A 4 3.09 -18.30 23.20
N LEU A 5 3.53 -17.09 23.61
CA LEU A 5 2.64 -15.93 23.74
C LEU A 5 3.42 -14.62 23.93
N LEU A 6 4.31 -14.23 23.01
CA LEU A 6 4.99 -12.91 23.07
C LEU A 6 5.43 -12.41 21.68
N PHE A 7 4.55 -12.43 20.67
CA PHE A 7 4.86 -11.82 19.36
C PHE A 7 3.73 -10.99 18.74
N ILE A 8 2.59 -10.78 19.42
CA ILE A 8 1.45 -10.02 18.87
C ILE A 8 1.41 -8.54 19.33
N THR A 9 2.31 -8.09 20.21
CA THR A 9 2.21 -6.75 20.81
C THR A 9 2.93 -5.62 20.06
N VAL A 10 3.55 -5.85 18.90
CA VAL A 10 4.26 -4.78 18.15
C VAL A 10 3.34 -4.06 17.13
N LEU A 11 2.09 -4.49 16.96
CA LEU A 11 1.17 -3.93 15.95
C LEU A 11 0.32 -2.72 16.39
N ILE A 12 0.66 -2.02 17.48
CA ILE A 12 -0.16 -0.89 17.97
C ILE A 12 0.54 0.49 17.93
N TYR A 13 1.85 0.58 17.72
CA TYR A 13 2.54 1.88 17.72
C TYR A 13 2.87 2.40 16.31
N ALA A 14 1.85 2.83 15.56
CA ALA A 14 2.06 3.72 14.40
C ALA A 14 0.85 4.64 14.10
N SER A 15 0.00 4.92 15.09
CA SER A 15 -1.03 5.96 14.98
C SER A 15 -0.88 6.94 16.16
N GLY A 16 0.02 7.90 16.00
CA GLY A 16 0.28 8.93 17.01
C GLY A 16 1.02 10.13 16.43
N ILE A 17 0.32 10.98 15.69
CA ILE A 17 0.69 12.38 15.42
C ILE A 17 -0.58 13.18 15.80
N PHE A 18 -0.65 13.80 16.98
CA PHE A 18 -0.20 15.16 17.35
C PHE A 18 -1.11 16.27 16.81
N ALA A 19 -1.70 17.03 17.76
CA ALA A 19 -2.37 18.34 17.72
C ALA A 19 -3.79 18.31 18.32
N GLN A 20 -4.32 19.31 19.02
CA GLN A 20 -3.87 20.28 20.03
C GLN A 20 -5.15 21.12 20.38
N ASP A 21 -5.18 21.68 21.59
CA ASP A 21 -6.06 22.75 22.11
C ASP A 21 -7.40 22.39 22.77
N GLY A 22 -7.61 23.03 23.93
CA GLY A 22 -8.51 22.60 25.00
C GLY A 22 -9.83 23.36 25.15
N ASN A 23 -10.70 22.77 25.96
CA ASN A 23 -11.46 23.40 27.06
C ASN A 23 -12.37 22.35 27.73
N PRO A 24 -12.53 22.36 29.08
CA PRO A 24 -13.38 21.40 29.76
C PRO A 24 -14.86 21.83 29.82
N MET A 25 -15.69 20.79 29.78
CA MET A 25 -17.13 20.66 29.99
C MET A 25 -17.89 21.79 30.73
N LEU A 26 -19.10 22.06 30.23
CA LEU A 26 -20.25 22.33 31.09
C LEU A 26 -21.43 21.41 30.73
N GLN A 27 -21.90 20.75 31.78
CA GLN A 27 -22.98 19.80 31.92
C GLN A 27 -24.33 20.51 31.77
N ARG A 28 -25.30 19.92 31.05
CA ARG A 28 -26.72 20.16 31.35
C ARG A 28 -27.57 18.91 31.06
N SER A 29 -28.52 18.72 31.94
CA SER A 29 -29.16 17.50 32.41
C SER A 29 -30.38 17.00 31.63
N SER A 30 -30.58 15.68 31.76
CA SER A 30 -31.84 14.92 31.95
C SER A 30 -32.91 14.85 30.86
N HIS A 31 -33.06 13.66 30.26
CA HIS A 31 -34.36 12.96 30.21
C HIS A 31 -34.15 11.44 30.04
N ILE A 32 -34.89 10.66 30.83
CA ILE A 32 -34.93 9.18 30.81
C ILE A 32 -36.07 8.76 29.88
N THR A 33 -35.85 7.78 29.00
CA THR A 33 -36.78 6.66 28.74
C THR A 33 -36.11 5.54 27.94
N GLN A 34 -36.29 4.33 28.47
CA GLN A 34 -36.40 3.00 27.84
C GLN A 34 -35.36 2.50 26.83
N ASP A 35 -34.63 1.48 27.32
CA ASP A 35 -34.32 0.20 26.68
C ASP A 35 -34.75 0.04 25.21
N ASP A 36 -33.76 0.01 24.32
CA ASP A 36 -33.75 -0.82 23.13
C ASP A 36 -32.29 -0.99 22.66
N GLY A 37 -31.75 -2.19 22.85
CA GLY A 37 -30.66 -2.73 22.03
C GLY A 37 -29.23 -2.31 22.37
N PHE A 38 -28.49 -3.22 23.01
CA PHE A 38 -27.04 -3.35 22.82
C PHE A 38 -26.75 -3.65 21.35
N GLY A 39 -26.78 -2.62 20.50
CA GLY A 39 -26.12 -2.63 19.21
C GLY A 39 -24.63 -2.51 19.46
N MET A 40 -23.91 -3.64 19.46
CA MET A 40 -22.48 -3.65 19.20
C MET A 40 -22.26 -3.00 17.83
N GLN A 41 -22.07 -1.69 17.84
CA GLN A 41 -21.63 -0.95 16.67
C GLN A 41 -20.15 -1.32 16.52
N ASP A 42 -19.90 -2.45 15.85
CA ASP A 42 -18.60 -2.74 15.24
C ASP A 42 -18.32 -1.59 14.26
N GLY A 43 -17.64 -0.57 14.79
CA GLY A 43 -17.23 0.63 14.08
C GLY A 43 -16.02 0.38 13.17
N SER A 44 -15.85 -0.83 12.64
CA SER A 44 -14.88 -1.07 11.57
C SER A 44 -15.39 -0.41 10.30
N LYS A 45 -15.04 0.88 10.13
CA LYS A 45 -15.14 1.56 8.83
C LYS A 45 -14.60 0.61 7.77
N PRO A 46 -15.32 0.39 6.65
CA PRO A 46 -14.86 -0.53 5.63
C PRO A 46 -13.48 -0.08 5.16
N GLN A 47 -12.48 -0.87 5.53
CA GLN A 47 -11.09 -0.59 5.24
C GLN A 47 -10.95 -0.47 3.72
N SER A 48 -10.39 0.63 3.26
CA SER A 48 -10.26 0.89 1.83
C SER A 48 -9.51 -0.26 1.16
N ARG A 49 -9.82 -0.56 -0.12
CA ARG A 49 -9.08 -1.61 -0.85
C ARG A 49 -7.56 -1.39 -0.79
N TYR A 50 -7.13 -0.13 -0.71
CA TYR A 50 -5.73 0.24 -0.52
C TYR A 50 -5.18 -0.28 0.82
N GLU A 51 -5.86 0.01 1.93
CA GLU A 51 -5.45 -0.42 3.27
C GLU A 51 -5.46 -1.95 3.42
N GLN A 52 -6.40 -2.64 2.77
CA GLN A 52 -6.42 -4.11 2.75
C GLN A 52 -5.18 -4.68 2.04
N VAL A 53 -4.80 -4.11 0.90
CA VAL A 53 -3.60 -4.50 0.16
C VAL A 53 -2.33 -4.20 0.97
N GLN A 54 -2.28 -3.05 1.64
CA GLN A 54 -1.17 -2.71 2.53
C GLN A 54 -1.02 -3.72 3.67
N SER A 55 -2.11 -4.03 4.37
CA SER A 55 -2.09 -5.00 5.47
C SER A 55 -1.65 -6.39 4.99
N ALA A 56 -2.19 -6.87 3.87
CA ALA A 56 -1.79 -8.14 3.27
C ALA A 56 -0.30 -8.16 2.90
N LYS A 57 0.22 -7.03 2.39
CA LYS A 57 1.64 -6.90 2.04
C LYS A 57 2.53 -6.92 3.26
N ILE A 58 2.16 -6.18 4.32
CA ILE A 58 2.89 -6.17 5.59
C ILE A 58 2.98 -7.58 6.17
N ALA A 59 1.84 -8.28 6.23
CA ALA A 59 1.79 -9.64 6.75
C ALA A 59 2.66 -10.61 5.92
N PHE A 60 2.55 -10.56 4.58
CA PHE A 60 3.32 -11.40 3.67
C PHE A 60 4.83 -11.15 3.80
N PHE A 61 5.25 -9.89 3.89
CA PHE A 61 6.67 -9.55 3.91
C PHE A 61 7.27 -9.89 5.27
N THR A 62 6.52 -9.70 6.35
CA THR A 62 6.96 -10.11 7.70
C THR A 62 7.24 -11.61 7.76
N SER A 63 6.42 -12.45 7.11
CA SER A 63 6.65 -13.90 7.08
C SER A 63 7.82 -14.33 6.18
N GLU A 64 8.03 -13.66 5.05
CA GLU A 64 9.04 -14.08 4.07
C GLU A 64 10.45 -13.57 4.39
N LEU A 65 10.59 -12.36 4.93
CA LEU A 65 11.89 -11.72 5.13
C LEU A 65 12.58 -12.13 6.45
N GLU A 66 11.83 -12.70 7.41
CA GLU A 66 12.35 -13.10 8.72
C GLU A 66 13.10 -11.95 9.42
N LEU A 67 12.49 -10.76 9.43
CA LEU A 67 13.08 -9.56 10.05
C LEU A 67 13.12 -9.73 11.58
N THR A 68 14.26 -9.42 12.18
CA THR A 68 14.35 -9.21 13.62
C THR A 68 13.59 -7.94 14.03
N PRO A 69 13.20 -7.77 15.30
CA PRO A 69 12.52 -6.55 15.74
C PRO A 69 13.30 -5.26 15.41
N LYS A 70 14.64 -5.31 15.49
CA LYS A 70 15.51 -4.19 15.14
C LYS A 70 15.43 -3.88 13.65
N GLU A 71 15.68 -4.88 12.79
CA GLU A 71 15.61 -4.70 11.33
C GLU A 71 14.22 -4.25 10.89
N ALA A 72 13.15 -4.79 11.47
CA ALA A 72 11.78 -4.39 11.15
C ALA A 72 11.53 -2.91 11.45
N SER A 73 12.03 -2.40 12.58
CA SER A 73 11.88 -0.99 12.95
C SER A 73 12.58 -0.04 11.98
N GLU A 74 13.71 -0.45 11.40
CA GLU A 74 14.47 0.31 10.40
C GLU A 74 13.90 0.14 8.98
N PHE A 75 13.38 -1.06 8.66
CA PHE A 75 12.88 -1.44 7.35
C PHE A 75 11.58 -0.76 6.95
N TRP A 76 10.56 -0.79 7.81
CA TRP A 76 9.22 -0.32 7.42
C TRP A 76 9.18 1.16 6.97
N PRO A 77 9.89 2.10 7.63
CA PRO A 77 9.94 3.48 7.16
C PRO A 77 10.51 3.62 5.73
N VAL A 78 11.61 2.92 5.45
CA VAL A 78 12.27 2.94 4.12
C VAL A 78 11.37 2.29 3.07
N TYR A 79 10.81 1.12 3.40
CA TYR A 79 9.94 0.37 2.50
C TYR A 79 8.65 1.10 2.14
N ASN A 80 8.02 1.77 3.12
CA ASN A 80 6.80 2.54 2.88
C ASN A 80 7.04 3.73 1.94
N LYS A 81 8.20 4.38 2.07
CA LYS A 81 8.61 5.48 1.20
C LYS A 81 8.89 4.98 -0.23
N PHE A 82 9.66 3.89 -0.35
CA PHE A 82 9.89 3.18 -1.62
C PHE A 82 8.58 2.86 -2.32
N TRP A 83 7.66 2.20 -1.61
CA TRP A 83 6.37 1.80 -2.14
C TRP A 83 5.55 3.00 -2.63
N LYS A 84 5.50 4.08 -1.85
CA LYS A 84 4.74 5.29 -2.23
C LYS A 84 5.30 5.94 -3.49
N GLU A 85 6.62 6.04 -3.62
CA GLU A 85 7.26 6.61 -4.81
C GLU A 85 7.05 5.74 -6.05
N ARG A 86 7.27 4.42 -5.93
CA ARG A 86 6.97 3.43 -6.97
C ARG A 86 5.53 3.51 -7.46
N GLU A 87 4.59 3.61 -6.53
CA GLU A 87 3.16 3.68 -6.83
C GLU A 87 2.81 4.97 -7.60
N VAL A 88 3.47 6.10 -7.32
CA VAL A 88 3.30 7.33 -8.11
C VAL A 88 3.82 7.14 -9.55
N ALA A 89 5.00 6.56 -9.72
CA ALA A 89 5.57 6.28 -11.04
C ALA A 89 4.67 5.32 -11.84
N HIS A 90 4.22 4.23 -11.22
CA HIS A 90 3.28 3.28 -11.82
C HIS A 90 1.97 3.94 -12.23
N ARG A 91 1.36 4.77 -11.37
CA ARG A 91 0.14 5.50 -11.74
C ARG A 91 0.33 6.40 -12.94
N ARG A 92 1.49 7.06 -13.05
CA ARG A 92 1.82 7.88 -14.22
C ARG A 92 1.87 7.04 -15.50
N ILE A 93 2.54 5.89 -15.45
CA ILE A 93 2.61 4.93 -16.57
C ILE A 93 1.20 4.50 -17.00
N GLN A 94 0.38 4.06 -16.03
CA GLN A 94 -0.98 3.57 -16.31
C GLN A 94 -1.89 4.68 -16.86
N ASN A 95 -1.78 5.90 -16.34
CA ASN A 95 -2.55 7.04 -16.82
C ASN A 95 -2.16 7.42 -18.25
N ASN A 96 -0.86 7.46 -18.58
CA ASN A 96 -0.40 7.71 -19.95
C ASN A 96 -0.88 6.62 -20.91
N LEU A 97 -0.82 5.35 -20.51
CA LEU A 97 -1.32 4.26 -21.36
C LEU A 97 -2.84 4.37 -21.58
N LYS A 98 -3.59 4.75 -20.55
CA LYS A 98 -5.03 4.99 -20.65
C LYS A 98 -5.34 6.15 -21.60
N THR A 99 -4.61 7.26 -21.53
CA THR A 99 -4.85 8.41 -22.41
C THR A 99 -4.46 8.11 -23.86
N ILE A 100 -3.39 7.35 -24.09
CA ILE A 100 -3.05 6.81 -25.43
C ILE A 100 -4.20 5.94 -25.95
N GLY A 101 -4.76 5.05 -25.11
CA GLY A 101 -5.91 4.22 -25.49
C GLY A 101 -7.12 5.05 -25.95
N LYS A 102 -7.42 6.16 -25.25
CA LYS A 102 -8.50 7.09 -25.62
C LYS A 102 -8.23 7.83 -26.94
N ALA A 103 -6.97 8.18 -27.19
CA ALA A 103 -6.56 8.78 -28.47
C ALA A 103 -6.79 7.80 -29.62
N LEU A 104 -6.34 6.55 -29.46
CA LEU A 104 -6.47 5.51 -30.48
C LEU A 104 -7.91 5.07 -30.73
N SER A 105 -8.78 5.08 -29.71
CA SER A 105 -10.21 4.78 -29.88
C SER A 105 -11.01 5.92 -30.52
N GLY A 106 -10.41 7.11 -30.69
CA GLY A 106 -11.09 8.30 -31.16
C GLY A 106 -11.94 9.01 -30.09
N GLU A 107 -11.94 8.54 -28.84
CA GLU A 107 -12.61 9.19 -27.71
C GLU A 107 -12.02 10.59 -27.45
N THR A 108 -10.72 10.78 -27.72
CA THR A 108 -10.04 12.06 -27.60
C THR A 108 -9.28 12.36 -28.89
N LYS A 109 -9.62 13.46 -29.57
CA LYS A 109 -8.86 13.93 -30.72
C LYS A 109 -7.56 14.56 -30.23
N VAL A 110 -6.43 14.05 -30.71
CA VAL A 110 -5.09 14.54 -30.40
C VAL A 110 -4.29 14.69 -31.69
N SER A 111 -3.32 15.60 -31.71
CA SER A 111 -2.39 15.71 -32.84
C SER A 111 -1.30 14.63 -32.78
N ASP A 112 -0.60 14.40 -33.89
CA ASP A 112 0.56 13.51 -33.93
C ASP A 112 1.67 13.96 -32.96
N SER A 113 1.86 15.27 -32.79
CA SER A 113 2.81 15.83 -31.83
C SER A 113 2.42 15.54 -30.38
N ASP A 114 1.13 15.63 -30.04
CA ASP A 114 0.64 15.30 -28.70
C ASP A 114 0.79 13.80 -28.44
N LEU A 115 0.44 12.97 -29.42
CA LEU A 115 0.58 11.52 -29.31
C LEU A 115 2.05 11.11 -29.10
N LYS A 116 2.98 11.74 -29.81
CA LYS A 116 4.42 11.57 -29.59
C LYS A 116 4.82 11.89 -28.15
N LEU A 117 4.38 13.03 -27.62
CA LEU A 117 4.68 13.43 -26.24
C LEU A 117 4.09 12.45 -25.21
N MET A 118 2.90 11.91 -25.45
CA MET A 118 2.28 10.90 -24.59
C MET A 118 3.10 9.61 -24.54
N ILE A 119 3.62 9.16 -25.69
CA ILE A 119 4.49 7.98 -25.79
C ILE A 119 5.82 8.23 -25.06
N GLU A 120 6.43 9.41 -25.24
CA GLU A 120 7.67 9.78 -24.54
C GLU A 120 7.46 9.79 -23.02
N ASN A 121 6.36 10.36 -22.53
CA ASN A 121 6.00 10.37 -21.12
C ASN A 121 5.70 8.98 -20.55
N TYR A 122 5.11 8.09 -21.36
CA TYR A 122 4.90 6.69 -20.99
C TYR A 122 6.23 5.97 -20.78
N VAL A 123 7.16 6.08 -21.74
CA VAL A 123 8.49 5.45 -21.65
C VAL A 123 9.32 6.05 -20.50
N ALA A 124 9.28 7.38 -20.31
CA ALA A 124 9.97 8.05 -19.21
C ALA A 124 9.50 7.57 -17.82
N GLY A 125 8.26 7.09 -17.69
CA GLY A 125 7.76 6.42 -16.49
C GLY A 125 8.64 5.25 -16.02
N TYR A 126 9.12 4.42 -16.93
CA TYR A 126 9.99 3.28 -16.60
C TYR A 126 11.38 3.71 -16.15
N ASN A 127 11.90 4.82 -16.69
CA ASN A 127 13.18 5.38 -16.25
C ASN A 127 13.10 5.86 -14.80
N ASP A 128 12.06 6.59 -14.45
CA ASP A 128 11.85 7.05 -13.06
C ASP A 128 11.70 5.87 -12.11
N ASP A 129 10.96 4.84 -12.51
CA ASP A 129 10.81 3.60 -11.75
C ASP A 129 12.17 2.90 -11.49
N GLY A 130 13.03 2.87 -12.50
CA GLY A 130 14.40 2.33 -12.40
C GLY A 130 15.31 3.17 -11.49
N VAL A 131 15.19 4.49 -11.52
CA VAL A 131 15.92 5.39 -10.60
C VAL A 131 15.48 5.16 -9.16
N ILE A 132 14.17 5.04 -8.91
CA ILE A 132 13.64 4.73 -7.58
C ILE A 132 14.20 3.39 -7.09
N GLN A 133 14.18 2.34 -7.91
CA GLN A 133 14.75 1.03 -7.54
C GLN A 133 16.21 1.13 -7.10
N ARG A 134 17.03 1.85 -7.89
CA ARG A 134 18.45 2.00 -7.59
C ARG A 134 18.69 2.72 -6.27
N ASN A 135 17.99 3.83 -6.05
CA ASN A 135 18.16 4.64 -4.86
C ASN A 135 17.77 3.85 -3.59
N TYR A 136 16.66 3.13 -3.63
CA TYR A 136 16.22 2.35 -2.47
C TYR A 136 17.00 1.06 -2.26
N LEU A 137 17.58 0.47 -3.31
CA LEU A 137 18.54 -0.63 -3.15
C LEU A 137 19.72 -0.20 -2.26
N GLU A 138 20.26 1.00 -2.47
CA GLU A 138 21.33 1.55 -1.63
C GLU A 138 20.86 1.79 -0.18
N GLU A 139 19.63 2.27 0.02
CA GLU A 139 19.07 2.40 1.37
C GLU A 139 18.86 1.06 2.06
N PHE A 140 18.38 0.04 1.34
CA PHE A 140 18.19 -1.30 1.91
C PHE A 140 19.51 -1.95 2.34
N TYR A 141 20.61 -1.74 1.60
CA TYR A 141 21.93 -2.24 2.00
C TYR A 141 22.43 -1.68 3.34
N LYS A 142 21.94 -0.51 3.76
CA LYS A 142 22.34 0.09 5.05
C LYS A 142 21.64 -0.57 6.25
N ILE A 143 20.47 -1.18 6.04
CA ILE A 143 19.59 -1.64 7.12
C ILE A 143 19.33 -3.15 7.10
N LEU A 144 19.64 -3.84 6.00
CA LEU A 144 19.39 -5.28 5.84
C LEU A 144 20.61 -6.03 5.28
N PRO A 145 20.83 -7.28 5.72
CA PRO A 145 21.74 -8.20 5.05
C PRO A 145 21.33 -8.47 3.60
N VAL A 146 22.31 -8.66 2.72
CA VAL A 146 22.11 -8.92 1.28
C VAL A 146 21.12 -10.07 1.01
N THR A 147 21.15 -11.12 1.82
CA THR A 147 20.23 -12.27 1.70
C THR A 147 18.77 -11.87 1.91
N LYS A 148 18.50 -10.96 2.86
CA LYS A 148 17.13 -10.45 3.12
C LYS A 148 16.67 -9.49 2.04
N ILE A 149 17.59 -8.73 1.45
CA ILE A 149 17.30 -7.89 0.29
C ILE A 149 16.92 -8.75 -0.93
N ALA A 150 17.63 -9.85 -1.17
CA ALA A 150 17.24 -10.79 -2.22
C ALA A 150 15.85 -11.41 -1.96
N LYS A 151 15.55 -11.80 -0.71
CA LYS A 151 14.22 -12.27 -0.31
C LYS A 151 13.15 -11.20 -0.51
N LEU A 152 13.45 -9.93 -0.21
CA LEU A 152 12.54 -8.79 -0.44
C LEU A 152 12.08 -8.74 -1.89
N TYR A 153 13.00 -8.66 -2.85
CA TYR A 153 12.64 -8.60 -4.27
C TYR A 153 11.86 -9.83 -4.74
N LYS A 154 12.22 -11.02 -4.26
CA LYS A 154 11.46 -12.24 -4.56
C LYS A 154 10.04 -12.19 -3.99
N ALA A 155 9.88 -11.72 -2.75
CA ALA A 155 8.59 -11.56 -2.11
C ALA A 155 7.72 -10.50 -2.80
N GLU A 156 8.31 -9.41 -3.30
CA GLU A 156 7.55 -8.41 -4.07
C GLU A 156 6.92 -9.03 -5.32
N GLU A 157 7.69 -9.82 -6.06
CA GLU A 157 7.23 -10.48 -7.27
C GLU A 157 6.18 -11.55 -6.97
N ASP A 158 6.41 -12.37 -5.95
CA ASP A 158 5.45 -13.40 -5.53
C ASP A 158 4.13 -12.79 -5.07
N PHE A 159 4.19 -11.68 -4.33
CA PHE A 159 3.00 -10.94 -3.91
C PHE A 159 2.24 -10.38 -5.11
N ARG A 160 2.95 -9.77 -6.07
CA ARG A 160 2.36 -9.24 -7.31
C ARG A 160 1.64 -10.35 -8.10
N ILE A 161 2.29 -11.50 -8.29
CA ILE A 161 1.69 -12.65 -8.98
C ILE A 161 0.45 -13.15 -8.24
N ARG A 162 0.53 -13.31 -6.91
CA ARG A 162 -0.60 -13.74 -6.08
C ARG A 162 -1.77 -12.77 -6.18
N MET A 163 -1.51 -11.47 -6.13
CA MET A 163 -2.54 -10.43 -6.26
C MET A 163 -3.24 -10.48 -7.61
N ILE A 164 -2.49 -10.62 -8.71
CA ILE A 164 -3.08 -10.79 -10.06
C ILE A 164 -3.99 -12.02 -10.09
N HIS A 165 -3.54 -13.13 -9.49
CA HIS A 165 -4.31 -14.36 -9.48
C HIS A 165 -5.60 -14.25 -8.66
N GLN A 166 -5.56 -13.55 -7.52
CA GLN A 166 -6.72 -13.30 -6.67
C GLN A 166 -7.71 -12.33 -7.33
N LEU A 167 -7.23 -11.26 -7.96
CA LEU A 167 -8.08 -10.33 -8.73
C LEU A 167 -8.78 -11.05 -9.89
N ARG A 168 -8.08 -11.98 -10.57
CA ARG A 168 -8.67 -12.79 -11.64
C ARG A 168 -9.70 -13.81 -11.14
N LYS A 169 -9.52 -14.37 -9.96
CA LYS A 169 -10.49 -15.32 -9.35
C LYS A 169 -11.71 -14.63 -8.74
N GLY A 170 -11.58 -13.37 -8.33
CA GLY A 170 -12.69 -12.55 -7.81
C GLY A 170 -13.57 -11.90 -8.89
N GLY A 171 -13.11 -11.87 -10.15
CA GLY A 171 -13.96 -11.59 -11.32
C GLY A 171 -14.57 -12.90 -11.82
N GLY A 172 -15.88 -13.08 -11.62
CA GLY A 172 -16.59 -14.31 -11.98
C GLY A 172 -16.44 -14.75 -13.44
N PRO A 173 -16.77 -16.01 -13.75
CA PRO A 173 -16.60 -16.59 -15.09
C PRO A 173 -17.51 -15.88 -16.09
N GLY A 174 -16.92 -15.16 -17.04
CA GLY A 174 -17.65 -14.46 -18.09
C GLY A 174 -16.89 -14.49 -19.42
N ASN A 175 -17.45 -15.28 -20.35
CA ASN A 175 -17.11 -15.47 -21.76
C ASN A 175 -15.82 -16.24 -22.09
N ARG A 176 -15.97 -17.57 -22.12
CA ARG A 176 -15.50 -18.38 -23.25
C ARG A 176 -16.69 -18.73 -24.12
#